data_AF-A0A3M7D9E9-F1
#
_entry.id   AF-A0A3M7D9E9-F1
#
_cell.length_a   1.000
_cell.length_b   1.000
_cell.length_c   1.000
_cell.angle_alpha   90.00
_cell.angle_beta   90.00
_cell.angle_gamma   90.00
#
_symmetry.space_group_name_H-M   'P 1'
#
loop_
_entity.id
_entity.type
_entity.pdbx_description
1 polymer ?
#
loop_
_entity_poly.entity_id
_entity_poly.type
_entity_poly.pdbx_seq_one_letter_code
_entity_poly.pdbx_strand_id
1 'polypeptide(L)'
;MEALKPRGGHFGLILPLCTSSATVGLSLFQYPLFGSFLGAEPSIAGKPLSRFWNTFLAPGASMIATVAVTSATAGAFAARWLRTHATLETNSVASWYTWGAILAAGHLAFVPLVAGPIKRMAEIERKGIMMTEEEADRTNREEQKTWFLWHTVRTLVVDVPALVCFAQGAALSFWVI
;
A
#
# COMPACT_ATOMS: atom_id res chain seq x y z
N MET A 1 37.82 7.64 -9.98
CA MET A 1 36.39 7.21 -10.00
C MET A 1 35.88 6.96 -8.57
N GLU A 2 36.14 7.88 -7.65
CA GLU A 2 35.75 7.74 -6.24
C GLU A 2 34.30 8.18 -6.00
N ALA A 3 33.75 9.00 -6.90
CA ALA A 3 32.37 9.49 -6.91
C ALA A 3 31.30 8.41 -7.21
N LEU A 4 31.69 7.21 -7.67
CA LEU A 4 30.75 6.13 -8.02
C LEU A 4 30.72 4.99 -6.99
N LYS A 5 31.49 5.07 -5.90
CA LYS A 5 31.37 4.09 -4.81
C LYS A 5 30.08 4.41 -4.03
N PRO A 6 29.09 3.50 -3.97
CA PRO A 6 27.87 3.74 -3.21
C PRO A 6 28.23 3.92 -1.73
N ARG A 7 28.12 5.15 -1.24
CA ARG A 7 28.12 5.44 0.19
C ARG A 7 26.85 4.84 0.81
N GLY A 8 26.95 4.24 2.00
CA GLY A 8 25.80 3.58 2.67
C GLY A 8 24.55 4.46 2.80
N GLY A 9 24.68 5.79 2.74
CA GLY A 9 23.57 6.73 2.69
C GLY A 9 22.62 6.55 1.48
N HIS A 10 23.11 6.11 0.32
CA HIS A 10 22.26 5.96 -0.87
C HIS A 10 21.22 4.84 -0.71
N PHE A 11 21.54 3.76 0.01
CA PHE A 11 20.57 2.69 0.24
C PHE A 11 19.40 3.16 1.10
N GLY A 12 19.67 3.92 2.18
CA GLY A 12 18.63 4.49 3.04
C GLY A 12 17.70 5.49 2.32
N LEU A 13 18.22 6.17 1.30
CA LEU A 13 17.49 7.15 0.50
C LEU A 13 16.64 6.51 -0.61
N ILE A 14 17.03 5.33 -1.10
CA ILE A 14 16.31 4.59 -2.14
C ILE A 14 15.27 3.64 -1.53
N LEU A 15 15.49 3.12 -0.32
CA LEU A 15 14.59 2.19 0.35
C LEU A 15 13.10 2.64 0.41
N PRO A 16 12.77 3.89 0.79
CA PRO A 16 11.36 4.33 0.81
C PRO A 16 10.76 4.40 -0.61
N LEU A 17 11.56 4.69 -1.64
CA LEU A 17 11.12 4.61 -3.04
C LEU A 17 10.80 3.15 -3.44
N CYS A 18 11.68 2.20 -3.14
CA CYS A 18 11.45 0.79 -3.43
C CYS A 18 10.18 0.26 -2.75
N THR A 19 10.02 0.53 -1.46
CA THR A 19 8.87 0.05 -0.69
C THR A 19 7.56 0.73 -1.09
N SER A 20 7.58 2.04 -1.36
CA SER A 20 6.39 2.73 -1.88
C SER A 20 6.01 2.26 -3.29
N SER A 21 7.01 1.93 -4.14
CA SER A 21 6.77 1.31 -5.45
C SER A 21 6.11 -0.06 -5.30
N ALA A 22 6.57 -0.87 -4.33
CA ALA A 22 5.94 -2.15 -4.01
C ALA A 22 4.49 -1.98 -3.54
N THR A 23 4.19 -0.98 -2.70
CA THR A 23 2.82 -0.65 -2.28
C THR A 23 1.90 -0.33 -3.46
N VAL A 24 2.36 0.52 -4.38
CA VAL A 24 1.58 0.87 -5.59
C VAL A 24 1.45 -0.35 -6.51
N GLY A 25 2.53 -1.07 -6.76
CA GLY A 25 2.53 -2.29 -7.59
C GLY A 25 1.57 -3.35 -7.07
N LEU A 26 1.59 -3.63 -5.77
CA LEU A 26 0.63 -4.52 -5.11
C LEU A 26 -0.80 -4.00 -5.25
N SER A 27 -1.01 -2.69 -5.04
CA SER A 27 -2.34 -2.09 -5.17
C SER A 27 -2.90 -2.22 -6.59
N LEU A 28 -2.06 -2.06 -7.61
CA LEU A 28 -2.44 -2.24 -9.00
C LEU A 28 -2.72 -3.72 -9.33
N PHE A 29 -1.90 -4.65 -8.83
CA PHE A 29 -2.10 -6.08 -9.02
C PHE A 29 -3.41 -6.59 -8.39
N GLN A 30 -3.87 -5.97 -7.31
CA GLN A 30 -5.11 -6.36 -6.66
C GLN A 30 -6.36 -6.10 -7.53
N TYR A 31 -6.33 -5.17 -8.49
CA TYR A 31 -7.47 -4.96 -9.40
C TYR A 31 -7.81 -6.18 -10.27
N PRO A 32 -6.89 -6.70 -11.11
CA PRO A 32 -7.19 -7.88 -11.91
C PRO A 32 -7.46 -9.11 -11.02
N LEU A 33 -6.74 -9.26 -9.90
CA LEU A 33 -6.96 -10.37 -8.97
C LEU A 33 -8.40 -10.39 -8.45
N PHE A 34 -8.84 -9.30 -7.81
CA PHE A 34 -10.17 -9.28 -7.21
C PHE A 34 -11.30 -9.00 -8.23
N GLY A 35 -10.97 -8.37 -9.35
CA GLY A 35 -11.90 -8.16 -10.46
C GLY A 35 -12.30 -9.48 -11.10
N SER A 36 -11.38 -10.46 -11.15
CA SER A 36 -11.67 -11.80 -11.68
C SER A 36 -12.77 -12.52 -10.91
N PHE A 37 -12.86 -12.33 -9.59
CA PHE A 37 -13.96 -12.91 -8.80
C PHE A 37 -15.33 -12.35 -9.19
N LEU A 38 -15.39 -11.08 -9.60
CA LEU A 38 -16.63 -10.43 -10.02
C LEU A 38 -17.03 -10.75 -11.46
N GLY A 39 -16.05 -11.04 -12.33
CA GLY A 39 -16.26 -11.26 -13.75
C GLY A 39 -16.27 -12.73 -14.19
N ALA A 40 -16.05 -13.69 -13.29
CA ALA A 40 -16.04 -15.11 -13.64
C ALA A 40 -17.43 -15.66 -13.96
N GLU A 41 -17.46 -16.59 -14.92
CA GLU A 41 -18.64 -17.37 -15.32
C GLU A 41 -18.27 -18.87 -15.31
N PRO A 42 -18.88 -19.71 -14.45
CA PRO A 42 -19.90 -19.37 -13.45
C PRO A 42 -19.34 -18.50 -12.31
N SER A 43 -20.23 -17.79 -11.61
CA SER A 43 -19.83 -16.85 -10.55
C SER A 43 -19.03 -17.51 -9.43
N ILE A 44 -17.93 -16.85 -9.03
CA ILE A 44 -17.11 -17.23 -7.87
C ILE A 44 -17.07 -16.14 -6.79
N ALA A 45 -17.92 -15.12 -6.91
CA ALA A 45 -17.98 -14.02 -5.95
C ALA A 45 -18.66 -14.42 -4.62
N GLY A 46 -19.41 -15.52 -4.57
CA GLY A 46 -20.01 -16.08 -3.35
C GLY A 46 -19.01 -16.68 -2.36
N LYS A 47 -19.28 -17.89 -1.86
CA LYS A 47 -18.45 -18.54 -0.84
C LYS A 47 -16.97 -18.72 -1.23
N PRO A 48 -16.61 -18.95 -2.52
CA PRO A 48 -15.20 -19.01 -2.90
C PRO A 48 -14.41 -17.74 -2.55
N LEU A 49 -14.97 -16.55 -2.81
CA LEU A 49 -14.36 -15.27 -2.43
C LEU A 49 -14.24 -15.11 -0.90
N SER A 50 -15.27 -15.50 -0.14
CA SER A 50 -15.23 -15.49 1.32
C SER A 50 -14.10 -16.37 1.88
N ARG A 51 -13.92 -17.59 1.32
CA ARG A 51 -12.84 -18.51 1.71
C ARG A 51 -11.46 -17.94 1.38
N PHE A 52 -11.34 -17.33 0.20
CA PHE A 52 -10.11 -16.65 -0.19
C PHE A 52 -9.76 -15.56 0.82
N TRP A 53 -10.69 -14.66 1.13
CA TRP A 53 -10.46 -13.59 2.10
C TRP A 53 -10.15 -14.09 3.51
N ASN A 54 -10.83 -15.13 4.00
CA ASN A 54 -10.56 -15.71 5.32
C ASN A 54 -9.12 -16.25 5.42
N THR A 55 -8.58 -16.76 4.32
CA THR A 55 -7.21 -17.29 4.25
C THR A 55 -6.17 -16.19 4.01
N PHE A 56 -6.49 -15.24 3.12
CA PHE A 56 -5.57 -14.21 2.66
C PHE A 56 -5.42 -13.04 3.64
N LEU A 57 -6.46 -12.72 4.42
CA LEU A 57 -6.53 -11.48 5.20
C LEU A 57 -5.35 -11.30 6.15
N ALA A 58 -5.03 -12.29 6.99
CA ALA A 58 -3.94 -12.18 7.96
C ALA A 58 -2.55 -12.06 7.31
N PRO A 59 -2.12 -12.98 6.42
CA PRO A 59 -0.80 -12.86 5.78
C PRO A 59 -0.72 -11.64 4.86
N GLY A 60 -1.78 -11.33 4.11
CA GLY A 60 -1.85 -10.15 3.24
C GLY A 60 -1.76 -8.84 4.03
N ALA A 61 -2.48 -8.73 5.14
CA ALA A 61 -2.40 -7.55 6.01
C ALA A 61 -1.01 -7.39 6.63
N SER A 62 -0.38 -8.48 7.06
CA SER A 62 0.99 -8.45 7.62
C SER A 62 2.01 -7.95 6.60
N MET A 63 1.96 -8.45 5.37
CA MET A 63 2.82 -8.01 4.28
C MET A 63 2.61 -6.52 3.97
N ILE A 64 1.35 -6.09 3.78
CA ILE A 64 1.00 -4.70 3.46
C ILE A 64 1.46 -3.76 4.59
N ALA A 65 1.20 -4.12 5.85
CA ALA A 65 1.62 -3.33 7.00
C ALA A 65 3.15 -3.22 7.08
N THR A 66 3.88 -4.31 6.83
CA THR A 66 5.35 -4.33 6.83
C THR A 66 5.91 -3.36 5.80
N VAL A 67 5.39 -3.39 4.57
CA VAL A 67 5.84 -2.49 3.49
C VAL A 67 5.51 -1.04 3.82
N ALA A 68 4.27 -0.74 4.26
CA ALA A 68 3.84 0.61 4.59
C ALA A 68 4.61 1.22 5.77
N VAL A 69 4.82 0.45 6.84
CA VAL A 69 5.66 0.87 7.98
C VAL A 69 7.10 1.11 7.54
N THR A 70 7.64 0.26 6.68
CA THR A 70 9.00 0.45 6.16
C THR A 70 9.10 1.73 5.33
N SER A 71 8.15 2.00 4.44
CA SER A 71 8.11 3.25 3.66
C SER A 71 8.05 4.49 4.56
N ALA A 72 7.16 4.49 5.56
CA ALA A 72 6.99 5.62 6.48
C ALA A 72 8.25 5.87 7.33
N THR A 73 8.78 4.80 7.94
CA THR A 73 9.94 4.91 8.84
C THR A 73 11.22 5.23 8.06
N ALA A 74 11.50 4.54 6.95
CA ALA A 74 12.67 4.82 6.12
C ALA A 74 12.62 6.25 5.55
N GLY A 75 11.44 6.71 5.12
CA GLY A 75 11.24 8.09 4.68
C GLY A 75 11.52 9.11 5.79
N ALA A 76 11.02 8.87 7.00
CA ALA A 76 11.29 9.74 8.15
C ALA A 76 12.78 9.79 8.53
N PHE A 77 13.47 8.64 8.51
CA PHE A 77 14.92 8.57 8.74
C PHE A 77 15.71 9.28 7.65
N ALA A 78 15.36 9.10 6.37
CA ALA A 78 15.96 9.81 5.25
C ALA A 78 15.80 11.33 5.40
N ALA A 79 14.59 11.80 5.71
CA ALA A 79 14.32 13.22 5.94
C ALA A 79 15.13 13.78 7.12
N ARG A 80 15.24 13.03 8.23
CA ARG A 80 16.06 13.41 9.38
C ARG A 80 17.53 13.50 9.00
N TRP A 81 18.06 12.49 8.30
CA TRP A 81 19.46 12.45 7.88
C TRP A 81 19.83 13.62 6.97
N LEU A 82 19.00 13.94 5.99
CA LEU A 82 19.22 15.08 5.08
C LEU A 82 19.21 16.41 5.83
N ARG A 83 18.28 16.59 6.79
CA ARG A 83 18.24 17.79 7.65
C ARG A 83 19.46 17.94 8.56
N THR A 84 20.07 16.84 9.01
CA THR A 84 21.27 16.92 9.87
C THR A 84 22.55 17.24 9.10
N HIS A 85 22.58 16.99 7.79
CA HIS A 85 23.72 17.31 6.91
C HIS A 85 23.49 18.64 6.15
N ALA A 86 22.89 19.62 6.84
CA ALA A 86 22.23 20.83 6.36
C ALA A 86 23.04 21.72 5.37
N THR A 87 22.94 21.44 4.08
CA THR A 87 23.06 22.47 3.03
C THR A 87 21.65 22.97 2.67
N LEU A 88 21.51 24.13 2.01
CA LEU A 88 20.20 24.61 1.56
C LEU A 88 19.50 23.59 0.64
N GLU A 89 20.29 22.87 -0.15
CA GLU A 89 19.83 21.83 -1.06
C GLU A 89 19.35 20.57 -0.32
N THR A 90 19.99 20.15 0.77
CA THR A 90 19.51 18.95 1.51
C THR A 90 18.18 19.18 2.20
N ASN A 91 17.86 20.42 2.61
CA ASN A 91 16.57 20.75 3.23
C ASN A 91 15.39 20.67 2.25
N SER A 92 15.59 21.08 1.00
CA SER A 92 14.55 20.95 -0.03
C SER A 92 14.30 19.48 -0.36
N VAL A 93 15.35 18.66 -0.45
CA VAL A 93 15.25 17.21 -0.65
C VAL A 93 14.56 16.53 0.56
N ALA A 94 14.89 16.93 1.79
CA ALA A 94 14.29 16.37 3.01
C ALA A 94 12.77 16.58 3.08
N SER A 95 12.25 17.64 2.46
CA SER A 95 10.81 17.92 2.42
C SER A 95 10.04 16.86 1.63
N TRP A 96 10.60 16.39 0.51
CA TRP A 96 10.03 15.28 -0.27
C TRP A 96 9.93 13.99 0.55
N TYR A 97 11.00 13.62 1.26
CA TYR A 97 10.98 12.47 2.15
C TYR A 97 10.01 12.62 3.32
N THR A 98 9.82 13.84 3.83
CA THR A 98 8.87 14.11 4.92
C THR A 98 7.44 13.92 4.46
N TRP A 99 7.06 14.51 3.33
CA TRP A 99 5.71 14.34 2.77
C TRP A 99 5.45 12.89 2.35
N GLY A 100 6.43 12.24 1.72
CA GLY A 100 6.34 10.81 1.38
C GLY A 100 6.10 9.95 2.62
N ALA A 101 6.80 10.22 3.72
CA ALA A 101 6.61 9.48 4.98
C ALA A 101 5.22 9.68 5.60
N ILE A 102 4.71 10.92 5.59
CA ILE A 102 3.35 11.24 6.07
C ILE A 102 2.30 10.51 5.23
N LEU A 103 2.42 10.55 3.90
CA LEU A 103 1.50 9.89 2.98
C LEU A 103 1.57 8.36 3.12
N ALA A 104 2.77 7.79 3.25
CA ALA A 104 2.96 6.36 3.50
C ALA A 104 2.36 5.92 4.85
N ALA A 105 2.45 6.74 5.89
CA ALA A 105 1.75 6.50 7.15
C ALA A 105 0.23 6.61 6.96
N GLY A 106 -0.23 7.52 6.11
CA GLY A 106 -1.62 7.68 5.68
C GLY A 106 -2.23 6.40 5.10
N HIS A 107 -1.44 5.54 4.44
CA HIS A 107 -1.90 4.21 4.01
C HIS A 107 -2.53 3.41 5.16
N LEU A 108 -1.88 3.42 6.34
CA LEU A 108 -2.35 2.69 7.52
C LEU A 108 -3.61 3.32 8.13
N ALA A 109 -3.81 4.63 7.94
CA ALA A 109 -5.03 5.31 8.39
C ALA A 109 -6.29 4.86 7.61
N PHE A 110 -6.13 4.30 6.41
CA PHE A 110 -7.23 3.73 5.62
C PHE A 110 -7.66 2.32 6.08
N VAL A 111 -6.94 1.70 7.02
CA VAL A 111 -7.25 0.33 7.48
C VAL A 111 -8.71 0.15 7.89
N PRO A 112 -9.37 1.04 8.67
CA PRO A 112 -10.77 0.86 9.04
C PRO A 112 -11.71 0.80 7.83
N LEU A 113 -11.46 1.63 6.81
CA LEU A 113 -12.29 1.75 5.61
C LEU A 113 -12.10 0.55 4.66
N VAL A 114 -10.87 0.07 4.54
CA VAL A 114 -10.51 -1.05 3.65
C VAL A 114 -10.78 -2.41 4.30
N ALA A 115 -10.46 -2.58 5.58
CA ALA A 115 -10.62 -3.87 6.26
C ALA A 115 -12.08 -4.20 6.62
N GLY A 116 -12.94 -3.20 6.76
CA GLY A 116 -14.36 -3.39 7.10
C GLY A 116 -15.10 -4.32 6.11
N PRO A 117 -15.13 -3.99 4.81
CA PRO A 117 -15.74 -4.84 3.78
C PRO A 117 -15.12 -6.25 3.72
N ILE A 118 -13.78 -6.36 3.80
CA ILE A 118 -13.09 -7.66 3.78
C ILE A 118 -13.54 -8.54 4.95
N LYS A 119 -13.61 -7.97 6.15
CA LYS A 119 -14.05 -8.72 7.34
C LYS A 119 -15.48 -9.22 7.17
N ARG A 120 -16.39 -8.41 6.65
CA ARG A 120 -17.78 -8.83 6.40
C ARG A 120 -17.84 -10.00 5.40
N MET A 121 -17.09 -9.93 4.31
CA MET A 121 -17.01 -11.05 3.34
C MET A 121 -16.39 -12.32 3.95
N ALA A 122 -15.32 -12.18 4.72
CA ALA A 122 -14.64 -13.31 5.38
C ALA A 122 -15.50 -13.97 6.48
N GLU A 123 -16.34 -13.19 7.17
CA GLU A 123 -17.19 -13.67 8.26
C GLU A 123 -18.37 -14.53 7.78
N ILE A 124 -18.81 -14.39 6.52
CA ILE A 124 -19.89 -15.22 5.94
C ILE A 124 -19.59 -16.71 6.12
N GLU A 125 -18.36 -17.13 5.81
CA GLU A 125 -17.94 -18.52 5.99
C GLU A 125 -17.61 -18.83 7.47
N ARG A 126 -16.99 -17.88 8.17
CA ARG A 126 -16.45 -18.08 9.53
C ARG A 126 -17.52 -18.30 10.59
N LYS A 127 -18.68 -17.64 10.45
CA LYS A 127 -19.80 -17.74 11.39
C LYS A 127 -20.81 -18.81 10.99
N GLY A 128 -20.57 -19.56 9.92
CA GLY A 128 -21.53 -20.53 9.39
C GLY A 128 -22.89 -19.88 9.13
N ILE A 129 -22.90 -18.59 8.73
CA ILE A 129 -24.14 -17.89 8.42
C ILE A 129 -24.80 -18.73 7.33
N MET A 130 -25.99 -19.24 7.60
CA MET A 130 -26.78 -20.00 6.62
C MET A 130 -27.26 -19.04 5.53
N MET A 131 -26.33 -18.64 4.68
CA MET A 131 -26.61 -17.93 3.43
C MET A 131 -26.59 -18.97 2.31
N THR A 132 -27.57 -18.86 1.44
CA THR A 132 -27.53 -19.52 0.14
C THR A 132 -26.34 -18.99 -0.67
N GLU A 133 -25.92 -19.73 -1.70
CA GLU A 133 -24.82 -19.27 -2.55
C GLU A 133 -25.15 -17.94 -3.24
N GLU A 134 -26.39 -17.77 -3.69
CA GLU A 134 -26.86 -16.54 -4.34
C GLU A 134 -26.83 -15.34 -3.38
N GLU A 135 -27.23 -15.52 -2.12
CA GLU A 135 -27.20 -14.45 -1.12
C GLU A 135 -25.76 -14.04 -0.78
N ALA A 136 -24.86 -15.03 -0.65
CA ALA A 136 -23.44 -14.79 -0.41
C ALA A 136 -22.82 -14.05 -1.60
N ASP A 137 -23.14 -14.46 -2.83
CA ASP A 137 -22.66 -13.84 -4.06
C ASP A 137 -23.07 -12.37 -4.15
N ARG A 138 -24.37 -12.08 -3.97
CA ARG A 138 -24.89 -10.70 -4.00
C ARG A 138 -24.21 -9.82 -2.96
N THR A 139 -24.13 -10.29 -1.72
CA THR A 139 -23.53 -9.54 -0.60
C THR A 139 -22.05 -9.29 -0.84
N ASN A 140 -21.31 -10.31 -1.26
CA ASN A 140 -19.88 -10.17 -1.55
C ASN A 140 -19.61 -9.24 -2.72
N ARG A 141 -20.46 -9.23 -3.77
CA ARG A 141 -20.31 -8.27 -4.88
C ARG A 141 -20.46 -6.82 -4.40
N GLU A 142 -21.40 -6.55 -3.50
CA GLU A 142 -21.61 -5.21 -2.91
C GLU A 142 -20.42 -4.79 -2.03
N GLU A 143 -19.95 -5.69 -1.18
CA GLU A 143 -18.80 -5.46 -0.30
C GLU A 143 -17.48 -5.33 -1.07
N GLN A 144 -17.28 -6.15 -2.10
CA GLN A 144 -16.10 -6.11 -2.95
C GLN A 144 -16.04 -4.79 -3.75
N LYS A 145 -17.18 -4.26 -4.23
CA LYS A 145 -17.26 -2.92 -4.85
C LYS A 145 -16.93 -1.82 -3.85
N THR A 146 -17.43 -1.93 -2.62
CA THR A 146 -17.11 -0.98 -1.54
C THR A 146 -15.63 -1.01 -1.19
N TRP A 147 -15.04 -2.20 -1.13
CA TRP A 147 -13.60 -2.39 -0.97
C TRP A 147 -12.82 -1.73 -2.12
N PHE A 148 -13.24 -1.96 -3.38
CA PHE A 148 -12.62 -1.34 -4.54
C PHE A 148 -12.61 0.18 -4.44
N LEU A 149 -13.73 0.80 -4.05
CA LEU A 149 -13.81 2.25 -3.88
C LEU A 149 -12.74 2.76 -2.91
N TRP A 150 -12.69 2.22 -1.69
CA TRP A 150 -11.73 2.68 -0.68
C TRP A 150 -10.28 2.34 -1.01
N HIS A 151 -10.06 1.17 -1.64
CA HIS A 151 -8.75 0.78 -2.15
C HIS A 151 -8.27 1.76 -3.22
N THR A 152 -9.13 2.12 -4.18
CA THR A 152 -8.81 3.12 -5.21
C THR A 152 -8.56 4.49 -4.64
N VAL A 153 -9.42 4.97 -3.73
CA VAL A 153 -9.21 6.27 -3.06
C VAL A 153 -7.86 6.28 -2.36
N ARG A 154 -7.55 5.28 -1.53
CA ARG A 154 -6.24 5.17 -0.86
C ARG A 154 -5.09 5.18 -1.88
N THR A 155 -5.18 4.38 -2.94
CA THR A 155 -4.12 4.31 -3.93
C THR A 155 -3.86 5.66 -4.61
N LEU A 156 -4.91 6.39 -4.97
CA LEU A 156 -4.78 7.67 -5.66
C LEU A 156 -4.38 8.83 -4.74
N VAL A 157 -4.88 8.86 -3.50
CA VAL A 157 -4.70 10.02 -2.61
C VAL A 157 -3.53 9.88 -1.65
N VAL A 158 -3.06 8.66 -1.37
CA VAL A 158 -1.89 8.44 -0.51
C VAL A 158 -0.79 7.62 -1.15
N ASP A 159 -1.07 6.48 -1.79
CA ASP A 159 0.00 5.57 -2.24
C ASP A 159 0.79 6.13 -3.44
N VAL A 160 0.09 6.63 -4.46
CA VAL A 160 0.71 7.27 -5.63
C VAL A 160 1.43 8.57 -5.25
N PRO A 161 0.82 9.50 -4.48
CA PRO A 161 1.53 10.69 -4.00
C PRO A 161 2.77 10.38 -3.15
N ALA A 162 2.72 9.36 -2.29
CA ALA A 162 3.89 8.92 -1.52
C ALA A 162 5.02 8.45 -2.46
N LEU A 163 4.69 7.64 -3.47
CA LEU A 163 5.64 7.18 -4.47
C LEU A 163 6.28 8.35 -5.23
N VAL A 164 5.48 9.31 -5.68
CA VAL A 164 5.99 10.52 -6.37
C VAL A 164 6.94 11.30 -5.46
N CYS A 165 6.58 11.49 -4.18
CA CYS A 165 7.45 12.17 -3.22
C CYS A 165 8.79 11.46 -3.05
N PHE A 166 8.79 10.14 -2.87
CA PHE A 166 10.04 9.39 -2.71
C PHE A 166 10.85 9.28 -4.01
N ALA A 167 10.19 9.23 -5.18
CA ALA A 167 10.87 9.27 -6.47
C ALA A 167 11.61 10.60 -6.66
N GLN A 168 10.95 11.72 -6.35
CA GLN A 168 11.55 13.05 -6.43
C GLN A 168 12.68 13.22 -5.40
N GLY A 169 12.45 12.77 -4.16
CA GLY A 169 13.47 12.78 -3.11
C GLY A 169 14.72 11.99 -3.51
N ALA A 170 14.54 10.78 -4.02
CA ALA A 170 15.65 9.93 -4.47
C ALA A 170 16.38 10.56 -5.67
N ALA A 171 15.65 11.01 -6.68
CA ALA A 171 16.21 11.64 -7.88
C ALA A 171 17.08 12.87 -7.53
N LEU A 172 16.58 13.75 -6.66
CA LEU A 172 17.32 14.93 -6.22
C LEU A 172 18.49 14.58 -5.30
N SER A 173 18.37 13.53 -4.48
CA SER A 173 19.44 13.12 -3.57
C SER A 173 20.74 12.70 -4.27
N PHE A 174 20.67 12.26 -5.54
CA PHE A 174 21.87 11.95 -6.34
C PHE A 174 22.72 13.18 -6.69
N TRP A 175 22.14 14.39 -6.61
CA TRP A 175 22.84 15.62 -6.95
C TRP A 175 23.38 16.37 -5.73
N VAL A 176 22.91 16.01 -4.53
CA VAL A 176 23.14 16.76 -3.30
C VAL A 176 24.05 16.01 -2.31
N ILE A 177 24.44 14.76 -2.61
CA ILE A 177 25.24 13.86 -1.74
C ILE A 177 26.50 13.37 -2.42
#